data_AF-A0A382F238-F1
#
_entry.id   AF-A0A382F238-F1
#
_cell.length_a   1.000
_cell.length_b   1.000
_cell.length_c   1.000
_cell.angle_alpha   90.00
_cell.angle_beta   90.00
_cell.angle_gamma   90.00
#
_symmetry.space_group_name_H-M   'P 1'
#
loop_
_entity.id
_entity.type
_entity.pdbx_description
1 polymer ?
#
loop_
_entity_poly.entity_id
_entity_poly.type
_entity_poly.pdbx_seq_one_letter_code
_entity_poly.pdbx_strand_id
1 'polypeptide(L)'
;MLLKGRRVELRPLSPEDFESWRDMRLSNFDWLVLWEPRQNLKKPDSLEDRYYFESRCTNREREMNLGSAWSFGIFLSAKFIGEINISNITRGAFQSGHVGYWIDENC
;
A
#
# COMPACT_ATOMS: atom_id res chain seq x y z
N MET A 1 13.56 -0.76 -3.69
CA MET A 1 13.55 0.10 -4.90
C MET A 1 12.90 1.44 -4.55
N LEU A 2 13.50 2.57 -4.94
CA LEU A 2 12.96 3.91 -4.71
C LEU A 2 12.70 4.58 -6.07
N LEU A 3 11.48 5.05 -6.31
CA LEU A 3 11.11 5.80 -7.50
C LEU A 3 10.86 7.26 -7.08
N LYS A 4 11.57 8.19 -7.71
CA LYS A 4 11.43 9.62 -7.43
C LYS A 4 10.65 10.30 -8.55
N GLY A 5 9.51 10.87 -8.19
CA GLY A 5 8.77 11.81 -9.04
C GLY A 5 9.13 13.27 -8.71
N ARG A 6 8.44 14.22 -9.33
CA ARG A 6 8.68 15.65 -9.09
C ARG A 6 8.30 16.10 -7.66
N ARG A 7 7.26 15.48 -7.09
CA ARG A 7 6.71 15.83 -5.77
C ARG A 7 6.58 14.64 -4.83
N VAL A 8 6.46 13.43 -5.40
CA VAL A 8 6.19 12.22 -4.64
C VAL A 8 7.32 11.22 -4.82
N GLU A 9 7.55 10.43 -3.79
CA GLU A 9 8.44 9.28 -3.82
C GLU A 9 7.62 8.01 -3.64
N LEU A 10 7.95 6.95 -4.38
CA LEU A 10 7.36 5.64 -4.22
C LEU A 10 8.43 4.66 -3.75
N ARG A 11 8.15 3.94 -2.68
CA ARG A 11 9.00 2.85 -2.19
C ARG A 11 8.17 1.76 -1.53
N PRO A 12 8.66 0.51 -1.49
CA PRO A 12 8.07 -0.50 -0.63
C PRO A 12 7.95 0.01 0.81
N LEU A 13 6.86 -0.36 1.46
CA LEU A 13 6.72 -0.17 2.89
C LEU A 13 7.65 -1.14 3.61
N SER A 14 8.21 -0.68 4.73
CA SER A 14 9.04 -1.48 5.62
C SER A 14 8.42 -1.48 7.03
N PRO A 15 8.82 -2.41 7.92
CA PRO A 15 8.33 -2.46 9.30
C PRO A 15 8.41 -1.14 10.08
N GLU A 16 9.38 -0.28 9.72
CA GLU A 16 9.58 1.03 10.33
C GLU A 16 8.43 2.02 10.00
N ASP A 17 7.69 1.79 8.92
CA ASP A 17 6.57 2.66 8.49
C ASP A 17 5.29 2.42 9.28
N PHE A 18 5.25 1.43 10.18
CA PHE A 18 4.04 0.98 10.85
C PHE A 18 3.25 2.12 11.51
N GLU A 19 3.91 2.99 12.28
CA GLU A 19 3.23 4.09 12.97
C GLU A 19 2.57 5.06 11.98
N SER A 20 3.31 5.47 10.95
CA SER A 20 2.80 6.35 9.89
C SER A 20 1.66 5.71 9.09
N TRP A 21 1.76 4.41 8.83
CA TRP A 21 0.74 3.64 8.14
C TRP A 21 -0.54 3.49 8.97
N ARG A 22 -0.40 3.11 10.24
CA ARG A 22 -1.50 2.94 11.19
C ARG A 22 -2.27 4.24 11.36
N ASP A 23 -1.57 5.32 11.71
CA ASP A 23 -2.19 6.61 12.01
C ASP A 23 -2.94 7.16 10.79
N MET A 24 -2.36 6.95 9.60
CA MET A 24 -3.00 7.38 8.36
C MET A 24 -4.23 6.50 8.01
N ARG A 25 -4.14 5.17 8.15
CA ARG A 25 -5.30 4.29 7.92
C ARG A 25 -6.43 4.50 8.92
N LEU A 26 -6.12 4.81 10.18
CA LEU A 26 -7.12 5.12 11.20
C LEU A 26 -7.80 6.47 10.93
N SER A 27 -7.02 7.53 10.67
CA SER A 27 -7.58 8.86 10.38
C SER A 27 -8.41 8.90 9.10
N ASN A 28 -8.07 8.07 8.11
CA ASN A 28 -8.79 7.97 6.84
C ASN A 28 -9.80 6.82 6.79
N PHE A 29 -10.09 6.16 7.91
CA PHE A 29 -10.93 4.95 7.89
C PHE A 29 -12.29 5.24 7.28
N ASP A 30 -13.03 6.22 7.81
CA ASP A 30 -14.39 6.58 7.36
C ASP A 30 -14.43 7.09 5.91
N TRP A 31 -13.33 7.67 5.43
CA TRP A 31 -13.18 8.09 4.03
C TRP A 31 -12.96 6.90 3.09
N LEU A 32 -12.03 6.01 3.44
CA LEU A 32 -11.62 4.89 2.57
C LEU A 32 -12.62 3.73 2.58
N VAL A 33 -13.36 3.56 3.68
CA VAL A 33 -14.34 2.48 3.87
C VAL A 33 -15.41 2.46 2.77
N LEU A 34 -15.72 3.62 2.20
CA LEU A 34 -16.72 3.80 1.14
C LEU A 34 -16.29 3.18 -0.19
N TRP A 35 -14.98 3.07 -0.41
CA TRP A 35 -14.38 2.66 -1.67
C TRP A 35 -13.75 1.26 -1.60
N GLU A 36 -13.51 0.75 -0.40
CA GLU A 36 -12.90 -0.56 -0.18
C GLU A 36 -13.92 -1.71 -0.33
N PRO A 37 -13.51 -2.86 -0.90
CA PRO A 37 -14.35 -4.06 -0.91
C PRO A 37 -14.79 -4.42 0.51
N ARG A 38 -16.07 -4.79 0.69
CA ARG A 38 -16.65 -5.11 2.01
C ARG A 38 -15.85 -6.16 2.81
N GLN A 39 -15.08 -7.01 2.15
CA GLN A 39 -14.22 -8.02 2.78
C GLN A 39 -12.95 -7.44 3.43
N ASN A 40 -12.50 -6.26 3.01
CA ASN A 40 -11.36 -5.52 3.58
C ASN A 40 -11.76 -4.68 4.81
N LEU A 41 -13.05 -4.61 5.14
CA LEU A 41 -13.60 -3.98 6.35
C LEU A 41 -13.30 -4.75 7.63
N LYS A 42 -12.38 -5.73 7.59
CA LYS A 42 -12.03 -6.57 8.72
C LYS A 42 -11.21 -5.77 9.74
N LYS A 43 -11.95 -5.09 10.61
CA LYS A 43 -11.59 -4.57 11.94
C LYS A 43 -10.43 -3.55 12.00
N PRO A 44 -10.68 -2.35 12.57
CA PRO A 44 -9.62 -1.44 13.01
C PRO A 44 -8.55 -2.12 13.88
N ASP A 45 -8.93 -3.13 14.67
CA ASP A 45 -8.02 -3.91 15.52
C ASP A 45 -6.82 -4.51 14.74
N SER A 46 -6.98 -4.85 13.46
CA SER A 46 -5.88 -5.37 12.63
C SER A 46 -4.93 -4.28 12.12
N LEU A 47 -5.38 -3.02 12.10
CA LEU A 47 -4.53 -1.87 11.78
C LEU A 47 -3.57 -1.54 12.93
N GLU A 48 -3.95 -1.88 14.16
CA GLU A 48 -3.12 -1.69 15.36
C GLU A 48 -2.12 -2.84 15.58
N ASP A 49 -2.24 -3.93 14.83
CA ASP A 49 -1.34 -5.08 14.93
C ASP A 49 -0.08 -4.90 14.07
N ARG A 50 1.04 -4.59 14.73
CA ARG A 50 2.36 -4.47 14.09
C ARG A 50 2.80 -5.77 13.42
N TYR A 51 2.50 -6.94 14.00
CA TYR A 51 2.87 -8.22 13.41
C TYR A 51 2.12 -8.48 12.09
N TYR A 52 0.84 -8.11 12.05
CA TYR A 52 0.06 -8.14 10.82
C TYR A 52 0.69 -7.26 9.73
N PHE A 53 1.11 -6.05 10.07
CA PHE A 53 1.77 -5.14 9.13
C PHE A 53 3.14 -5.65 8.65
N GLU A 54 3.96 -6.22 9.53
CA GLU A 54 5.25 -6.81 9.17
C GLU A 54 5.08 -8.00 8.22
N SER A 55 4.10 -8.85 8.50
CA SER A 55 3.71 -9.96 7.61
C SER A 55 3.25 -9.45 6.24
N ARG A 56 2.46 -8.35 6.21
CA ARG A 56 2.04 -7.68 4.98
C ARG A 56 3.23 -7.16 4.17
N CYS A 57 4.23 -6.56 4.82
CA CYS A 57 5.45 -6.09 4.16
C CYS A 57 6.24 -7.25 3.55
N THR A 58 6.44 -8.32 4.32
CA THR A 58 7.15 -9.53 3.88
C THR A 58 6.47 -10.19 2.68
N ASN A 59 5.14 -10.32 2.71
CA ASN A 59 4.38 -10.89 1.61
C ASN A 59 4.49 -10.05 0.33
N ARG A 60 4.40 -8.71 0.43
CA ARG A 60 4.56 -7.81 -0.71
C ARG A 60 5.95 -7.89 -1.33
N GLU A 61 6.98 -7.95 -0.50
CA GLU A 61 8.36 -8.13 -0.97
C GLU A 61 8.51 -9.45 -1.72
N ARG A 62 7.91 -10.53 -1.21
CA ARG A 62 7.90 -11.83 -1.90
C ARG A 62 7.20 -11.77 -3.25
N GLU A 63 6.03 -11.13 -3.35
CA GLU A 63 5.31 -10.97 -4.63
C GLU A 63 6.11 -10.14 -5.65
N MET A 64 6.81 -9.11 -5.17
CA MET A 64 7.71 -8.30 -5.99
C MET A 64 8.88 -9.13 -6.53
N ASN A 65 9.50 -9.96 -5.69
CA ASN A 65 10.57 -10.86 -6.10
C ASN A 65 10.10 -11.92 -7.12
N LEU A 66 8.85 -12.37 -7.01
CA LEU A 66 8.22 -13.28 -7.98
C LEU A 66 7.73 -12.57 -9.25
N GLY A 67 7.71 -11.22 -9.26
CA GLY A 67 7.22 -10.41 -10.37
C GLY A 67 5.72 -10.49 -10.59
N SER A 68 4.96 -11.06 -9.65
CA SER A 68 3.49 -11.24 -9.74
C SER A 68 2.73 -9.99 -9.33
N ALA A 69 3.32 -9.14 -8.47
CA ALA A 69 2.77 -7.85 -8.09
C ALA A 69 3.87 -6.85 -7.71
N TRP A 70 3.57 -5.55 -7.76
CA TRP A 70 4.43 -4.47 -7.29
C TRP A 70 3.65 -3.54 -6.37
N SER A 71 4.11 -3.40 -5.13
CA SER A 71 3.45 -2.58 -4.12
C SER A 71 4.36 -1.49 -3.60
N PHE A 72 3.83 -0.26 -3.51
CA PHE A 72 4.56 0.88 -3.01
C PHE A 72 3.69 1.71 -2.07
N GLY A 73 4.30 2.24 -1.02
CA GLY A 73 3.80 3.42 -0.34
C GLY A 73 4.11 4.68 -1.15
N ILE A 74 3.20 5.65 -1.09
CA ILE A 74 3.30 6.97 -1.70
C ILE A 74 3.71 7.96 -0.62
N PHE A 75 4.79 8.70 -0.86
CA PHE A 75 5.33 9.66 0.09
C PHE A 75 5.38 11.06 -0.51
N LEU A 76 4.88 12.06 0.24
CA LEU A 76 4.97 13.48 -0.09
C LEU A 76 5.83 14.15 0.99
N SER A 77 7.01 14.65 0.62
CA SER A 77 7.96 15.24 1.57
C SER A 77 8.23 14.33 2.79
N ALA A 78 8.48 13.04 2.53
CA ALA A 78 8.65 11.98 3.52
C ALA A 78 7.42 11.60 4.36
N LYS A 79 6.27 12.29 4.24
CA LYS A 79 5.00 11.86 4.84
C LYS A 79 4.37 10.75 4.01
N PHE A 80 3.96 9.66 4.65
CA PHE A 80 3.16 8.61 4.01
C PHE A 80 1.74 9.12 3.73
N ILE A 81 1.28 9.03 2.48
CA ILE A 81 0.00 9.60 2.02
C ILE A 81 -0.87 8.62 1.23
N GLY A 82 -0.47 7.36 1.08
CA GLY A 82 -1.26 6.39 0.31
C GLY A 82 -0.46 5.18 -0.13
N GLU A 83 -1.13 4.23 -0.78
CA GLU A 83 -0.48 3.09 -1.43
C GLU A 83 -0.88 3.01 -2.90
N ILE A 84 0.02 2.47 -3.70
CA ILE A 84 -0.26 2.03 -5.07
C ILE A 84 0.19 0.57 -5.22
N ASN A 85 -0.67 -0.25 -5.79
CA ASN A 85 -0.43 -1.67 -6.03
C ASN A 85 -0.72 -1.99 -7.50
N ILE A 86 0.21 -2.72 -8.11
CA ILE A 86 0.05 -3.34 -9.41
C ILE A 86 -0.02 -4.85 -9.18
N SER A 87 -1.16 -5.48 -9.44
CA SER A 87 -1.40 -6.90 -9.19
C SER A 87 -1.82 -7.65 -10.45
N ASN A 88 -1.94 -8.98 -10.34
CA ASN A 88 -2.29 -9.89 -11.43
C ASN A 88 -1.46 -9.66 -12.70
N ILE A 89 -0.16 -9.48 -12.51
CA ILE A 89 0.75 -9.21 -13.62
C ILE A 89 0.88 -10.45 -14.47
N THR A 90 0.41 -10.35 -15.71
CA THR A 90 0.49 -11.41 -16.71
C THR A 90 1.51 -11.00 -17.76
N ARG A 91 2.61 -11.76 -17.87
CA ARG A 91 3.65 -11.58 -18.89
C ARG A 91 3.31 -12.37 -20.16
N GLY A 92 4.27 -12.49 -21.09
CA GLY A 92 4.06 -13.19 -22.36
C GLY A 92 3.34 -12.30 -23.37
N ALA A 93 2.37 -12.84 -24.09
CA ALA A 93 1.65 -12.10 -25.13
C ALA A 93 0.67 -11.04 -24.60
N PHE A 94 0.14 -11.22 -23.37
CA PHE A 94 -0.92 -10.35 -22.86
C PHE A 94 -0.41 -9.07 -22.19
N GLN A 95 0.77 -9.10 -21.55
CA GLN A 95 1.44 -7.95 -20.92
C GLN A 95 0.50 -7.02 -20.13
N SER A 96 -0.27 -7.58 -19.22
CA SER A 96 -1.30 -6.85 -18.47
C SER A 96 -1.07 -6.86 -16.97
N GLY A 97 -1.84 -6.04 -16.26
CA GLY A 97 -1.98 -6.05 -14.81
C GLY A 97 -3.13 -5.14 -14.38
N HIS A 98 -3.49 -5.20 -13.11
CA HIS A 98 -4.45 -4.28 -12.50
C HIS A 98 -3.72 -3.29 -11.61
N VAL A 99 -4.12 -2.02 -11.66
CA VAL A 99 -3.60 -0.98 -10.78
C VAL A 99 -4.70 -0.57 -9.82
N GLY A 100 -4.40 -0.60 -8.53
CA GLY A 100 -5.21 -0.04 -7.47
C GLY A 100 -4.40 0.98 -6.69
N TYR A 101 -5.01 2.09 -6.30
CA TYR A 101 -4.37 3.09 -5.46
C TYR A 101 -5.40 3.77 -4.57
N TRP A 102 -4.91 4.39 -3.50
CA TRP A 102 -5.68 5.26 -2.63
C TRP A 102 -4.75 6.31 -2.02
N ILE A 103 -5.31 7.46 -1.66
CA ILE A 103 -4.58 8.62 -1.12
C ILE A 103 -5.34 9.17 0.09
N ASP A 104 -4.60 9.73 1.05
CA ASP A 104 -5.08 10.51 2.20
C ASP A 104 -6.05 11.63 1.73
N GLU A 105 -7.21 11.73 2.36
CA GLU A 105 -8.22 12.77 2.11
C GLU A 105 -7.65 14.18 2.28
N ASN A 106 -6.68 14.32 3.19
CA ASN A 106 -6.13 15.61 3.62
C ASN A 106 -4.84 16.01 2.89
N CYS A 107 -4.57 15.43 1.71
CA CYS A 107 -3.32 15.62 0.97
C CYS A 107 -3.33 16.81 0.00
#